data_AF-A0AAN7VYH8-F1
#
_entry.id   AF-A0AAN7VYH8-F1
#
_cell.length_a   1.000
_cell.length_b   1.000
_cell.length_c   1.000
_cell.angle_alpha   90.00
_cell.angle_beta   90.00
_cell.angle_gamma   90.00
#
_symmetry.space_group_name_H-M   'P 1'
#
loop_
_entity.id
_entity.type
_entity.pdbx_description
1 polymer ?
#
loop_
_entity_poly.entity_id
_entity_poly.type
_entity_poly.pdbx_seq_one_letter_code
_entity_poly.pdbx_strand_id
1 'polypeptide(L)'
;MTFNFDLTHLERFAGSSTSIRRPRECTYFSYDDNHVLKPLSTESLACYYPPIFGAPGAQEVRPDLSVGFKTFRQRDDSIDEHLDGLLDTLQAHEESLLEKARNGEGELVDVRVKADVITWRGMMTKILTVAFDDFSDFEMNATSFQVRRGLTHPTPMPS
;
A
#
# COMPACT_ATOMS: atom_id res chain seq x y z
N MET A 1 -6.60 -14.59 24.96
CA MET A 1 -7.92 -14.94 24.42
C MET A 1 -7.72 -15.11 22.92
N THR A 2 -7.85 -16.33 22.39
CA THR A 2 -7.56 -16.63 20.98
C THR A 2 -8.89 -16.78 20.27
N PHE A 3 -9.18 -15.92 19.29
CA PHE A 3 -10.36 -16.04 18.45
C PHE A 3 -9.98 -16.84 17.21
N ASN A 4 -10.70 -17.94 16.95
CA ASN A 4 -10.51 -18.73 15.75
C ASN A 4 -11.62 -18.37 14.75
N PHE A 5 -11.23 -17.85 13.59
CA PHE A 5 -12.15 -17.53 12.51
C PHE A 5 -12.05 -18.61 11.45
N ASP A 6 -12.98 -19.55 11.49
CA ASP A 6 -13.03 -20.66 10.52
C ASP A 6 -13.34 -20.11 9.13
N LEU A 7 -12.46 -20.34 8.15
CA LEU A 7 -12.59 -19.89 6.76
C LEU A 7 -13.12 -20.95 5.79
N THR A 8 -13.31 -22.18 6.23
CA THR A 8 -13.64 -23.34 5.38
C THR A 8 -15.05 -23.30 4.77
N HIS A 9 -15.98 -22.62 5.44
CA HIS A 9 -17.36 -22.48 4.98
C HIS A 9 -17.55 -21.30 4.03
N LEU A 10 -17.07 -21.42 2.79
CA LEU A 10 -17.18 -20.38 1.76
C LEU A 10 -18.62 -19.98 1.42
N GLU A 11 -19.60 -20.88 1.62
CA GLU A 11 -21.01 -20.62 1.30
C GLU A 11 -21.58 -19.40 2.02
N ARG A 12 -21.06 -19.03 3.20
CA ARG A 12 -21.50 -17.83 3.92
C ARG A 12 -21.16 -16.52 3.20
N PHE A 13 -20.20 -16.56 2.28
CA PHE A 13 -19.82 -15.42 1.45
C PHE A 13 -20.48 -15.47 0.07
N ALA A 14 -21.08 -16.61 -0.30
CA ALA A 14 -21.74 -16.79 -1.60
C ALA A 14 -22.97 -15.85 -1.71
N GLY A 15 -23.08 -15.14 -2.84
CA GLY A 15 -24.19 -14.22 -3.10
C GLY A 15 -24.14 -12.89 -2.34
N SER A 16 -23.19 -12.72 -1.40
CA SER A 16 -22.93 -11.42 -0.79
C SER A 16 -22.19 -10.51 -1.78
N SER A 17 -22.83 -9.42 -2.22
CA SER A 17 -22.17 -8.40 -3.01
C SER A 17 -21.71 -7.27 -2.10
N THR A 18 -20.40 -7.11 -1.93
CA THR A 18 -19.83 -5.91 -1.31
C THR A 18 -19.47 -4.91 -2.40
N SER A 19 -19.80 -3.63 -2.19
CA SER A 19 -19.38 -2.57 -3.11
C SER A 19 -17.87 -2.34 -2.97
N ILE A 20 -17.09 -2.69 -4.00
CA ILE A 20 -15.68 -2.32 -4.08
C ILE A 20 -15.59 -0.95 -4.75
N ARG A 21 -15.09 0.04 -4.02
CA ARG A 21 -14.84 1.38 -4.58
C ARG A 21 -13.63 1.31 -5.53
N ARG A 22 -13.67 2.09 -6.61
CA ARG A 22 -12.53 2.23 -7.53
C ARG A 22 -11.33 2.80 -6.75
N PRO A 23 -10.15 2.14 -6.77
CA PRO A 23 -8.94 2.67 -6.15
C PRO A 23 -8.59 4.05 -6.71
N ARG A 24 -8.12 4.93 -5.83
CA ARG A 24 -7.59 6.26 -6.18
C ARG A 24 -6.22 6.40 -5.56
N GLU A 25 -5.26 6.85 -6.36
CA GLU A 25 -3.95 7.22 -5.85
C GLU A 25 -4.09 8.46 -4.95
N CYS A 26 -3.42 8.45 -3.80
CA CYS A 26 -3.35 9.58 -2.88
C CYS A 26 -1.92 10.13 -2.73
N THR A 27 -0.91 9.26 -2.80
CA THR A 27 0.50 9.60 -2.68
C THR A 27 1.37 8.51 -3.31
N TYR A 28 2.66 8.75 -3.43
CA TYR A 28 3.64 7.86 -4.06
C TYR A 28 5.04 8.08 -3.45
N PHE A 29 5.91 7.10 -3.61
CA PHE A 29 7.31 7.17 -3.22
C PHE A 29 8.16 6.33 -4.17
N SER A 30 9.47 6.54 -4.10
CA SER A 30 10.48 5.81 -4.87
C SER A 30 11.56 5.27 -3.92
N TYR A 31 12.27 4.22 -4.34
CA TYR A 31 13.52 3.78 -3.71
C TYR A 31 14.64 3.92 -4.74
N ASP A 32 15.75 4.54 -4.34
CA ASP A 32 16.93 4.63 -5.22
C ASP A 32 17.70 3.31 -5.29
N ASP A 33 18.78 3.28 -6.07
CA ASP A 33 19.62 2.09 -6.27
C ASP A 33 20.28 1.57 -4.98
N ASN A 34 20.34 2.39 -3.92
CA ASN A 34 20.86 2.03 -2.61
C ASN A 34 19.72 1.71 -1.62
N HIS A 35 18.50 1.53 -2.13
CA HIS A 35 17.30 1.23 -1.36
C HIS A 35 16.94 2.35 -0.36
N VAL A 36 17.28 3.60 -0.68
CA VAL A 36 16.91 4.76 0.16
C VAL A 36 15.55 5.29 -0.27
N LEU A 37 14.64 5.41 0.70
CA LEU A 37 13.30 5.95 0.49
C LEU A 37 13.35 7.41 0.03
N LYS A 38 12.61 7.72 -1.03
CA LYS A 38 12.34 9.07 -1.56
C LYS A 38 10.84 9.31 -1.53
N PRO A 39 10.28 9.84 -0.43
CA PRO A 39 8.86 10.20 -0.36
C PRO A 39 8.49 11.23 -1.43
N LEU A 40 7.29 11.11 -2.00
CA LEU A 40 6.78 12.04 -3.01
C LEU A 40 7.66 12.16 -4.28
N SER A 41 8.47 11.13 -4.58
CA SER A 41 9.30 11.05 -5.79
C SER A 41 8.79 9.99 -6.76
N THR A 42 8.93 10.28 -8.05
CA THR A 42 8.61 9.39 -9.19
C THR A 42 9.86 8.84 -9.87
N GLU A 43 11.04 9.01 -9.27
CA GLU A 43 12.34 8.63 -9.86
C GLU A 43 12.44 7.15 -10.24
N SER A 44 11.80 6.24 -9.50
CA SER A 44 11.82 4.80 -9.79
C SER A 44 10.68 4.37 -10.74
N LEU A 45 9.85 5.30 -11.24
CA LEU A 45 8.73 4.97 -12.10
C LEU A 45 9.23 4.59 -13.51
N ALA A 46 9.01 3.33 -13.89
CA ALA A 46 9.32 2.86 -15.23
C ALA A 46 8.12 3.06 -16.19
N CYS A 47 8.42 3.48 -17.42
CA CYS A 47 7.43 3.55 -18.49
C CYS A 47 7.33 2.21 -19.22
N TYR A 48 6.10 1.76 -19.49
CA TYR A 48 5.88 0.58 -20.31
C TYR A 48 6.43 0.78 -21.73
N TYR A 49 7.36 -0.08 -22.13
CA TYR A 49 7.93 -0.10 -23.47
C TYR A 49 7.52 -1.42 -24.17
N PRO A 50 6.52 -1.41 -25.07
CA PRO A 50 6.04 -2.63 -25.68
C PRO A 50 7.09 -3.21 -26.65
N PRO A 51 7.20 -4.54 -26.74
CA PRO A 51 7.98 -5.17 -27.79
C PRO A 51 7.45 -4.83 -29.18
N ILE A 52 8.36 -4.65 -30.14
CA ILE A 52 8.03 -4.44 -31.55
C ILE A 52 7.85 -5.82 -32.20
N PHE A 53 6.61 -6.15 -32.57
CA PHE A 53 6.27 -7.38 -33.30
C PHE A 53 5.74 -7.03 -34.70
N GLY A 54 6.13 -7.79 -35.72
CA GLY A 54 5.52 -7.73 -37.06
C GLY A 54 5.67 -6.41 -37.84
N ALA A 55 6.52 -5.47 -37.41
CA ALA A 55 6.76 -4.23 -38.14
C ALA A 55 7.67 -4.49 -39.36
N PRO A 56 7.32 -4.03 -40.58
CA PRO A 56 8.12 -4.23 -41.78
C PRO A 56 9.55 -3.68 -41.60
N GLY A 57 10.55 -4.55 -41.72
CA GLY A 57 11.96 -4.18 -41.56
C GLY A 57 12.44 -4.09 -40.10
N ALA A 58 11.58 -4.33 -39.11
CA ALA A 58 12.00 -4.45 -37.72
C ALA A 58 12.45 -5.88 -37.41
N GLN A 59 13.59 -6.03 -36.74
CA GLN A 59 14.04 -7.31 -36.23
C GLN A 59 13.27 -7.64 -34.95
N GLU A 60 12.54 -8.76 -34.96
CA GLU A 60 11.96 -9.30 -33.74
C GLU A 60 13.09 -9.86 -32.87
N VAL A 61 13.28 -9.25 -31.69
CA VAL A 61 14.27 -9.70 -30.71
C VAL A 61 13.52 -10.30 -29.54
N ARG A 62 13.76 -11.59 -29.28
CA ARG A 62 13.33 -12.21 -28.02
C ARG A 62 14.37 -11.86 -26.96
N PRO A 63 13.98 -11.17 -25.86
CA PRO A 63 14.93 -10.85 -24.81
C PRO A 63 15.40 -12.14 -24.12
N ASP A 64 16.71 -12.30 -23.99
CA ASP A 64 17.31 -13.36 -23.18
C ASP A 64 17.35 -12.92 -21.71
N LEU A 65 16.49 -13.53 -20.89
CA LEU A 65 16.36 -13.21 -19.47
C LEU A 65 17.54 -13.70 -18.61
N SER A 66 18.48 -14.46 -19.19
CA SER A 66 19.70 -14.87 -18.48
C SER A 66 20.80 -13.80 -18.51
N VAL A 67 20.72 -12.84 -19.44
CA VAL A 67 21.67 -11.74 -19.56
C VAL A 67 21.59 -10.86 -18.30
N GLY A 68 22.74 -10.60 -17.68
CA GLY A 68 22.82 -9.78 -16.47
C GLY A 68 22.66 -10.54 -15.14
N PHE A 69 22.44 -11.87 -15.17
CA PHE A 69 22.32 -12.68 -13.95
C PHE A 69 23.52 -12.52 -13.00
N LYS A 70 24.75 -12.49 -13.54
CA LYS A 70 25.99 -12.34 -12.75
C LYS A 70 26.17 -10.95 -12.13
N THR A 71 25.47 -9.95 -12.65
CA THR A 71 25.52 -8.56 -12.18
C THR A 71 24.25 -8.17 -11.42
N PHE A 72 23.34 -9.13 -11.20
CA PHE A 72 22.11 -8.90 -10.45
C PHE A 72 22.44 -8.45 -9.02
N ARG A 73 21.85 -7.33 -8.62
CA ARG A 73 21.93 -6.83 -7.25
C ARG A 73 20.66 -7.26 -6.53
N GLN A 74 20.77 -8.30 -5.72
CA GLN A 74 19.67 -8.72 -4.86
C GLN A 74 19.50 -7.71 -3.72
N ARG A 75 18.25 -7.39 -3.41
CA ARG A 75 17.91 -6.61 -2.23
C ARG A 75 18.32 -7.37 -0.96
N ASP A 76 18.77 -6.64 0.05
CA ASP A 76 19.02 -7.21 1.36
C ASP A 76 17.68 -7.46 2.07
N ASP A 77 17.27 -8.73 2.10
CA ASP A 77 16.01 -9.16 2.70
C ASP A 77 16.13 -9.39 4.22
N SER A 78 17.29 -9.11 4.83
CA SER A 78 17.49 -9.25 6.28
C SER A 78 16.89 -8.09 7.09
N ILE A 79 16.60 -6.96 6.44
CA ILE A 79 16.03 -5.76 7.06
C ILE A 79 14.51 -5.82 6.96
N ASP A 80 13.83 -5.87 8.10
CA ASP A 80 12.37 -5.81 8.16
C ASP A 80 11.88 -4.36 8.14
N GLU A 81 11.44 -3.91 6.97
CA GLU A 81 10.95 -2.55 6.73
C GLU A 81 9.46 -2.37 7.09
N HIS A 82 8.77 -3.44 7.49
CA HIS A 82 7.39 -3.41 7.94
C HIS A 82 6.49 -2.47 7.11
N LEU A 83 5.95 -1.39 7.70
CA LEU A 83 5.14 -0.35 7.04
C LEU A 83 5.89 0.98 6.90
N ASP A 84 7.19 1.02 7.20
CA ASP A 84 7.94 2.26 7.40
C ASP A 84 7.87 3.16 6.17
N GLY A 85 8.18 2.62 4.98
CA GLY A 85 8.10 3.37 3.73
C GLY A 85 6.70 3.91 3.41
N LEU A 86 5.64 3.18 3.80
CA LEU A 86 4.26 3.62 3.62
C LEU A 86 3.90 4.75 4.59
N LEU A 87 4.28 4.62 5.87
CA LEU A 87 3.99 5.59 6.93
C LEU A 87 4.79 6.87 6.75
N ASP A 88 6.08 6.78 6.44
CA ASP A 88 6.95 7.93 6.16
C ASP A 88 6.42 8.74 4.96
N THR A 89 5.92 8.05 3.93
CA THR A 89 5.34 8.71 2.76
C THR A 89 4.01 9.38 3.07
N LEU A 90 3.17 8.75 3.91
CA LEU A 90 1.92 9.37 4.38
C LEU A 90 2.22 10.61 5.22
N GLN A 91 3.19 10.54 6.12
CA GLN A 91 3.63 11.69 6.92
C GLN A 91 4.12 12.83 6.02
N ALA A 92 5.03 12.54 5.08
CA ALA A 92 5.54 13.54 4.14
C ALA A 92 4.42 14.19 3.30
N HIS A 93 3.41 13.41 2.90
CA HIS A 93 2.24 13.92 2.20
C HIS A 93 1.43 14.90 3.06
N GLU A 94 1.12 14.53 4.31
CA GLU A 94 0.38 15.38 5.25
C GLU A 94 1.15 16.67 5.58
N GLU A 95 2.46 16.58 5.79
CA GLU A 95 3.35 17.73 6.02
C GLU A 95 3.37 18.67 4.81
N SER A 96 3.46 18.15 3.59
CA SER A 96 3.43 18.95 2.37
C SER A 96 2.10 19.70 2.21
N LEU A 97 0.97 19.09 2.55
CA LEU A 97 -0.34 19.76 2.54
C LEU A 97 -0.42 20.87 3.60
N LEU A 98 0.12 20.64 4.80
CA LEU A 98 0.17 21.66 5.85
C LEU A 98 1.03 22.86 5.44
N GLU A 99 2.17 22.62 4.82
CA GLU A 99 3.05 23.68 4.35
C GLU A 99 2.38 24.53 3.26
N LYS A 100 1.73 23.90 2.28
CA LYS A 100 0.96 24.60 1.24
C LYS A 100 -0.14 25.48 1.85
N ALA A 101 -0.91 24.95 2.80
CA ALA A 101 -1.96 25.71 3.47
C ALA A 101 -1.40 26.89 4.30
N ARG A 102 -0.24 26.71 4.97
CA ARG A 102 0.45 27.79 5.70
C ARG A 102 0.96 28.90 4.77
N ASN A 103 1.38 28.55 3.56
CA ASN A 103 1.88 29.48 2.55
C ASN A 103 0.74 30.17 1.77
N GLY A 104 -0.53 29.92 2.13
CA GLY A 104 -1.70 30.49 1.47
C GLY A 104 -2.12 29.76 0.19
N GLU A 105 -1.48 28.62 -0.12
CA GLU A 105 -1.80 27.75 -1.25
C GLU A 105 -2.77 26.63 -0.79
N GLY A 106 -4.00 27.01 -0.44
CA GLY A 106 -5.06 26.08 -0.05
C GLY A 106 -5.70 26.40 1.31
N GLU A 107 -6.70 25.62 1.70
CA GLU A 107 -7.36 25.76 3.00
C GLU A 107 -6.66 24.95 4.08
N LEU A 108 -6.53 25.53 5.28
CA LEU A 108 -6.08 24.83 6.49
C LEU A 108 -7.22 23.91 6.99
N VAL A 109 -7.38 22.77 6.33
CA VAL A 109 -8.32 21.70 6.70
C VAL A 109 -7.59 20.54 7.39
N ASP A 110 -8.34 19.56 7.89
CA ASP A 110 -7.79 18.27 8.35
C ASP A 110 -7.05 17.57 7.20
N VAL A 111 -5.73 17.70 7.15
CA VAL A 111 -4.85 17.15 6.10
C VAL A 111 -4.66 15.64 6.21
N ARG A 112 -5.13 15.02 7.31
CA ARG A 112 -4.85 13.61 7.59
C ARG A 112 -5.49 12.68 6.57
N VAL A 113 -4.76 11.64 6.20
CA VAL A 113 -5.29 10.61 5.33
C VAL A 113 -6.36 9.81 6.07
N LYS A 114 -7.60 9.86 5.56
CA LYS A 114 -8.73 9.13 6.12
C LYS A 114 -8.69 7.68 5.67
N ALA A 115 -8.20 6.80 6.54
CA ALA A 115 -8.16 5.37 6.30
C ALA A 115 -8.56 4.59 7.57
N ASP A 116 -9.34 3.53 7.39
CA ASP A 116 -9.68 2.58 8.46
C ASP A 116 -8.56 1.54 8.66
N VAL A 117 -7.87 1.19 7.57
CA VAL A 117 -6.79 0.20 7.54
C VAL A 117 -5.67 0.72 6.64
N ILE A 118 -4.43 0.64 7.11
CA ILE A 118 -3.22 0.96 6.37
C ILE A 118 -2.38 -0.31 6.28
N THR A 119 -2.10 -0.79 5.07
CA THR A 119 -1.34 -2.02 4.84
C THR A 119 -0.79 -2.08 3.42
N TRP A 120 0.17 -2.96 3.16
CA TRP A 120 0.65 -3.25 1.81
C TRP A 120 -0.37 -4.04 1.00
N ARG A 121 -0.39 -3.81 -0.31
CA ARG A 121 -1.19 -4.60 -1.27
C ARG A 121 -0.97 -6.09 -1.09
N GLY A 122 0.26 -6.54 -0.87
CA GLY A 122 0.58 -7.96 -0.69
C GLY A 122 -0.18 -8.58 0.49
N MET A 123 -0.36 -7.85 1.59
CA MET A 123 -1.10 -8.32 2.75
C MET A 123 -2.61 -8.36 2.49
N MET A 124 -3.17 -7.36 1.80
CA MET A 124 -4.56 -7.40 1.35
C MET A 124 -4.83 -8.58 0.41
N THR A 125 -3.89 -8.91 -0.49
CA THR A 125 -4.00 -10.10 -1.34
C THR A 125 -4.11 -11.37 -0.50
N LYS A 126 -3.25 -11.55 0.51
CA LYS A 126 -3.32 -12.71 1.41
C LYS A 126 -4.68 -12.82 2.10
N ILE A 127 -5.24 -11.72 2.59
CA ILE A 127 -6.59 -11.69 3.17
C ILE A 127 -7.67 -12.10 2.15
N LEU A 128 -7.54 -11.69 0.89
CA LEU A 128 -8.50 -12.02 -0.15
C LEU A 128 -8.39 -13.48 -0.63
N THR A 129 -7.19 -14.06 -0.60
CA THR A 129 -6.93 -15.41 -1.12
C THR A 129 -6.94 -16.49 -0.04
N VAL A 130 -6.87 -16.13 1.25
CA VAL A 130 -6.76 -17.08 2.38
C VAL A 130 -7.83 -18.17 2.37
N ALA A 131 -9.01 -17.89 1.82
CA ALA A 131 -10.10 -18.85 1.77
C ALA A 131 -9.92 -19.94 0.68
N PHE A 132 -8.90 -19.80 -0.17
CA PHE A 132 -8.56 -20.69 -1.28
C PHE A 132 -7.09 -21.15 -1.27
N ASP A 133 -6.30 -20.67 -0.31
CA ASP A 133 -4.87 -20.94 -0.23
C ASP A 133 -4.60 -21.93 0.90
N ASP A 134 -4.58 -23.22 0.55
CA ASP A 134 -4.35 -24.32 1.50
C ASP A 134 -2.87 -24.59 1.76
N PHE A 135 -1.96 -23.89 1.09
CA PHE A 135 -0.52 -24.20 1.09
C PHE A 135 0.33 -23.10 1.69
N SER A 136 -0.19 -21.88 1.85
CA SER A 136 0.57 -20.75 2.36
C SER A 136 -0.03 -20.19 3.66
N ASP A 137 0.78 -20.24 4.71
CA ASP A 137 0.48 -19.56 5.97
C ASP A 137 1.00 -18.11 5.93
N PHE A 138 0.36 -17.24 6.70
CA PHE A 138 0.89 -15.91 6.95
C PHE A 138 0.55 -15.38 8.35
N GLU A 139 1.43 -14.55 8.86
CA GLU A 139 1.23 -13.78 10.08
C GLU A 139 1.07 -12.30 9.74
N MET A 140 0.21 -11.61 10.49
CA MET A 140 -0.02 -10.18 10.34
C MET A 140 -0.23 -9.54 11.71
N ASN A 141 0.68 -8.65 12.10
CA ASN A 141 0.50 -7.78 13.25
C ASN A 141 -0.46 -6.64 12.92
N ALA A 142 -1.37 -6.34 13.84
CA ALA A 142 -2.32 -5.25 13.70
C ALA A 142 -2.25 -4.32 14.91
N THR A 143 -2.04 -3.03 14.65
CA THR A 143 -2.03 -1.97 15.67
C THR A 143 -3.15 -0.99 15.39
N SER A 144 -3.96 -0.70 16.41
CA SER A 144 -4.97 0.36 16.34
C SER A 144 -4.37 1.68 16.84
N PHE A 145 -4.40 2.70 16.00
CA PHE A 145 -3.79 4.00 16.27
C PHE A 145 -4.79 5.13 15.99
N GLN A 146 -4.78 6.18 16.83
CA GLN A 146 -5.66 7.36 16.69
C GLN A 146 -7.16 7.07 16.51
N VAL A 147 -7.69 6.09 17.26
CA VAL A 147 -9.14 5.82 17.28
C VAL A 147 -9.88 7.09 17.73
N ARG A 148 -10.60 7.74 16.81
CA ARG A 148 -11.49 8.88 17.13
C ARG A 148 -12.54 8.39 18.13
N ARG A 149 -12.36 8.68 19.42
CA ARG A 149 -13.44 8.63 20.40
C ARG A 149 -14.39 9.81 20.16
N GLY A 150 -15.44 9.59 19.40
CA GLY A 150 -16.70 10.33 19.51
C GLY A 150 -17.80 9.29 19.48
N LEU A 151 -18.65 9.11 20.48
CA LEU A 151 -19.39 10.10 21.25
C LEU A 151 -19.61 9.58 22.69
N THR A 152 -19.16 10.31 23.71
CA THR A 152 -19.80 10.25 25.04
C THR A 152 -20.32 11.64 25.33
N HIS A 153 -21.64 11.74 25.51
CA HIS A 153 -22.36 12.96 25.90
C HIS A 153 -21.63 13.73 27.01
N PRO A 154 -21.69 15.07 27.03
CA PRO A 154 -21.29 15.82 28.21
C PRO A 154 -22.26 15.48 29.35
N THR A 155 -21.77 14.83 30.39
CA THR A 155 -22.46 14.71 31.67
C THR A 155 -22.69 16.12 32.23
N PRO A 156 -23.93 16.54 32.56
CA PRO A 156 -24.13 17.81 33.24
C PRO A 156 -23.56 17.72 34.66
N MET A 157 -22.72 18.70 35.01
CA MET A 157 -22.20 18.86 36.37
C MET A 157 -23.37 19.18 37.32
N PRO A 158 -23.45 18.53 38.50
CA PRO A 158 -24.42 18.92 39.52
C PRO A 158 -24.05 20.29 40.09
N SER A 159 -25.07 21.13 40.22
CA SER A 159 -25.07 22.44 40.90
C SER A 159 -24.77 22.33 42.39
#